data_AF-A0A3E0LMA0-F1
#
_entry.id   AF-A0A3E0LMA0-F1
#
_cell.length_a   1.000
_cell.length_b   1.000
_cell.length_c   1.000
_cell.angle_alpha   90.00
_cell.angle_beta   90.00
_cell.angle_gamma   90.00
#
_symmetry.space_group_name_H-M   'P 1'
#
loop_
_entity.id
_entity.type
_entity.pdbx_description
1 polymer ?
#
loop_
_entity_poly.entity_id
_entity_poly.type
_entity_poly.pdbx_seq_one_letter_code
_entity_poly.pdbx_strand_id
1 'polypeptide(L)'
;MSQPLYFFWVHLARVFILITFEPLCHPLSQWVEDFKQRLKQALEKWRPKAGYAAGLLLKSLLEKSHQWWYFLDVPEVPPDNNRAERSLRLGVTKRKIAGGSRSFSGFVDTASLLTVIQSCRAQSRSVLAFLRLALVDLLHKSENKR
;
A
#
# COMPACT_ATOMS: atom_id res chain seq x y z
N MET A 1 10.41 28.81 23.82
CA MET A 1 11.25 28.41 22.65
C MET A 1 10.72 27.10 22.10
N SER A 2 10.31 27.10 20.82
CA SER A 2 9.94 25.98 19.92
C SER A 2 8.72 26.35 19.07
N GLN A 3 8.89 27.39 18.25
CA GLN A 3 7.92 27.89 17.28
C GLN A 3 8.36 27.81 15.78
N PRO A 4 9.56 27.31 15.36
CA PRO A 4 9.89 27.30 13.94
C PRO A 4 9.50 26.02 13.17
N LEU A 5 9.18 24.90 13.84
CA LEU A 5 8.87 23.63 13.15
C LEU A 5 7.42 23.52 12.66
N TYR A 6 6.48 24.25 13.27
CA TYR A 6 5.07 24.24 12.88
C TYR A 6 4.85 24.99 11.56
N PHE A 7 5.60 26.08 11.33
CA PHE A 7 5.49 26.87 10.10
C PHE A 7 6.00 26.11 8.86
N PHE A 8 7.02 25.25 9.00
CA PHE A 8 7.58 24.49 7.88
C PHE A 8 6.64 23.37 7.40
N TRP A 9 5.97 22.68 8.33
CA TRP A 9 5.00 21.63 8.00
C TRP A 9 3.67 22.19 7.47
N VAL A 10 3.21 23.34 7.96
CA VAL A 10 2.02 24.02 7.43
C VAL A 10 2.29 24.57 6.02
N HIS A 11 3.53 24.93 5.67
CA HIS A 11 3.88 25.33 4.31
C HIS A 11 3.99 24.16 3.33
N LEU A 12 4.55 23.02 3.74
CA LEU A 12 4.58 21.81 2.90
C LEU A 12 3.18 21.23 2.68
N ALA A 13 2.33 21.23 3.71
CA ALA A 13 0.93 20.88 3.59
C ALA A 13 0.15 21.87 2.73
N ARG A 14 0.48 23.18 2.75
CA ARG A 14 -0.13 24.18 1.86
C ARG A 14 0.27 24.00 0.40
N VAL A 15 1.49 23.57 0.09
CA VAL A 15 1.88 23.19 -1.29
C VAL A 15 1.13 21.93 -1.74
N PHE A 16 0.83 21.00 -0.83
CA PHE A 16 0.06 19.79 -1.14
C PHE A 16 -1.46 20.04 -1.23
N ILE A 17 -1.99 21.03 -0.49
CA ILE A 17 -3.43 21.38 -0.44
C ILE A 17 -3.79 22.46 -1.48
N LEU A 18 -2.86 23.29 -1.94
CA LEU A 18 -3.11 24.19 -3.10
C LEU A 18 -3.19 23.44 -4.44
N ILE A 19 -2.90 22.13 -4.45
CA ILE A 19 -3.13 21.23 -5.60
C ILE A 19 -4.54 20.59 -5.52
N THR A 20 -5.22 20.72 -4.39
CA THR A 20 -6.61 20.27 -4.25
C THR A 20 -7.55 21.45 -4.44
N PHE A 21 -8.36 21.38 -5.51
CA PHE A 21 -9.50 22.24 -5.86
C PHE A 21 -9.25 23.50 -6.71
N GLU A 22 -8.95 23.29 -8.00
CA GLU A 22 -9.53 24.08 -9.11
C GLU A 22 -9.47 23.25 -10.42
N PRO A 23 -10.42 23.37 -11.36
CA PRO A 23 -10.54 22.48 -12.50
C PRO A 23 -9.52 22.87 -13.58
N LEU A 24 -8.25 22.55 -13.33
CA LEU A 24 -7.16 22.66 -14.29
C LEU A 24 -6.92 21.26 -14.87
N CYS A 25 -7.88 20.77 -15.65
CA CYS A 25 -7.83 19.44 -16.26
C CYS A 25 -6.77 19.34 -17.40
N HIS A 26 -6.15 20.46 -17.80
CA HIS A 26 -5.08 20.51 -18.82
C HIS A 26 -3.65 20.64 -18.26
N PRO A 27 -3.36 21.45 -17.22
CA PRO A 27 -2.01 21.55 -16.65
C PRO A 27 -1.50 20.30 -15.96
N LEU A 28 -2.38 19.52 -15.31
CA LEU A 28 -1.96 18.34 -14.55
C LEU A 28 -1.47 17.22 -15.48
N SER A 29 -2.19 16.94 -16.57
CA SER A 29 -1.79 15.90 -17.54
C SER A 29 -0.47 16.25 -18.21
N GLN A 30 -0.29 17.50 -18.61
CA GLN A 30 0.97 17.99 -19.17
C GLN A 30 2.13 17.86 -18.16
N TRP A 31 1.92 18.29 -16.92
CA TRP A 31 2.93 18.16 -15.87
C TRP A 31 3.30 16.70 -15.60
N VAL A 32 2.32 15.79 -15.60
CA VAL A 32 2.53 14.35 -15.40
C VAL A 32 3.40 13.77 -16.50
N GLU A 33 3.11 14.09 -17.77
CA GLU A 33 3.91 13.63 -18.89
C GLU A 33 5.33 14.24 -18.86
N ASP A 34 5.47 15.53 -18.55
CA ASP A 34 6.77 16.18 -18.39
C ASP A 34 7.58 15.57 -17.22
N PHE A 35 6.90 15.20 -16.13
CA PHE A 35 7.52 14.52 -15.00
C PHE A 35 8.01 13.12 -15.41
N LYS A 36 7.16 12.32 -16.06
CA LYS A 36 7.52 10.98 -16.57
C LYS A 36 8.73 11.06 -17.51
N GLN A 37 8.76 12.06 -18.39
CA GLN A 37 9.87 12.28 -19.32
C GLN A 37 11.18 12.63 -18.58
N ARG A 38 11.15 13.57 -17.63
CA ARG A 38 12.32 13.92 -16.81
C ARG A 38 12.83 12.74 -16.00
N LEU A 39 11.93 11.94 -15.44
CA LEU A 39 12.28 10.74 -14.70
C LEU A 39 12.94 9.69 -15.62
N LYS A 40 12.39 9.46 -16.81
CA LYS A 40 13.00 8.57 -17.82
C LYS A 40 14.41 9.03 -18.20
N GLN A 41 14.60 10.33 -18.46
CA GLN A 41 15.91 10.90 -18.77
C GLN A 41 16.91 10.72 -17.61
N ALA A 42 16.47 10.96 -16.37
CA ALA A 42 17.31 10.74 -15.19
C ALA A 42 17.71 9.26 -15.08
N LEU A 43 16.77 8.33 -15.29
CA LEU A 43 17.05 6.90 -15.21
C LEU A 43 18.04 6.46 -16.30
N GLU A 44 17.89 6.88 -17.55
CA GLU A 44 18.85 6.56 -18.61
C GLU A 44 20.25 7.16 -18.35
N LYS A 45 20.32 8.35 -17.73
CA LYS A 45 21.59 8.96 -17.34
C LYS A 45 22.33 8.18 -16.24
N TRP A 46 21.60 7.61 -15.29
CA TRP A 46 22.18 6.95 -14.11
C TRP A 46 22.31 5.44 -14.28
N ARG A 47 21.52 4.81 -15.14
CA ARG A 47 21.52 3.36 -15.38
C ARG A 47 22.90 2.80 -15.75
N PRO A 48 23.71 3.42 -16.63
CA PRO A 48 25.06 2.93 -16.92
C PRO A 48 26.04 3.05 -15.75
N LYS A 49 25.74 3.91 -14.76
CA LYS A 49 26.58 4.15 -13.58
C LYS A 49 26.19 3.24 -12.40
N ALA A 50 25.09 2.51 -12.52
CA ALA A 50 24.60 1.64 -11.46
C ALA A 50 25.46 0.36 -11.41
N GLY A 51 25.99 0.05 -10.22
CA GLY A 51 26.56 -1.28 -9.96
C GLY A 51 25.48 -2.38 -10.05
N TYR A 52 25.90 -3.65 -10.06
CA TYR A 52 25.00 -4.79 -10.33
C TYR A 52 23.69 -4.79 -9.51
N ALA A 53 23.79 -4.67 -8.18
CA ALA A 53 22.60 -4.68 -7.31
C ALA A 53 21.65 -3.49 -7.58
N ALA A 54 22.21 -2.29 -7.78
CA ALA A 54 21.43 -1.10 -8.13
C ALA A 54 20.80 -1.24 -9.52
N GLY A 55 21.49 -1.86 -10.47
CA GLY A 55 20.98 -2.17 -11.80
C GLY A 55 19.78 -3.13 -11.78
N LEU A 56 19.83 -4.17 -10.94
CA LEU A 56 18.70 -5.09 -10.73
C LEU A 56 17.48 -4.38 -10.14
N LEU A 57 17.70 -3.52 -9.14
CA LEU A 57 16.64 -2.71 -8.55
C LEU A 57 16.03 -1.78 -9.59
N LEU A 58 16.85 -1.04 -10.35
CA LEU A 58 16.39 -0.14 -11.41
C LEU A 58 15.58 -0.87 -12.47
N LYS A 59 16.03 -2.06 -12.89
CA LYS A 59 15.29 -2.91 -13.83
C LYS A 59 13.90 -3.27 -13.29
N SER A 60 13.85 -3.80 -12.06
CA SER A 60 12.59 -4.18 -11.40
C SER A 60 11.64 -2.99 -11.23
N LEU A 61 12.16 -1.82 -10.82
CA LEU A 61 11.40 -0.60 -10.70
C LEU A 61 10.79 -0.16 -12.04
N LEU A 62 11.60 -0.14 -13.11
CA LEU A 62 11.14 0.23 -14.45
C LEU A 62 10.06 -0.73 -14.98
N GLU A 63 10.19 -2.03 -14.76
CA GLU A 63 9.17 -3.03 -15.14
C GLU A 63 7.80 -2.74 -14.49
N LYS A 64 7.79 -2.15 -13.29
CA LYS A 64 6.57 -1.81 -12.54
C LYS A 64 6.13 -0.35 -12.68
N SER A 65 6.85 0.46 -13.44
CA SER A 65 6.62 1.91 -13.55
C SER A 65 5.24 2.30 -14.09
N HIS A 66 4.60 1.44 -14.88
CA HIS A 66 3.24 1.64 -15.38
C HIS A 66 2.20 1.71 -14.25
N GLN A 67 2.49 1.18 -13.05
CA GLN A 67 1.58 1.16 -11.91
C GLN A 67 1.76 2.34 -10.96
N TRP A 68 2.88 3.08 -11.05
CA TRP A 68 3.22 4.15 -10.10
C TRP A 68 2.23 5.30 -10.10
N TRP A 69 1.55 5.48 -11.22
CA TRP A 69 0.72 6.65 -11.51
C TRP A 69 -0.78 6.35 -11.45
N TYR A 70 -1.18 5.16 -10.98
CA TYR A 70 -2.57 4.70 -11.01
C TYR A 70 -3.55 5.63 -10.27
N PHE A 71 -3.08 6.33 -9.23
CA PHE A 71 -3.87 7.31 -8.48
C PHE A 71 -4.22 8.58 -9.30
N LEU A 72 -3.54 8.81 -10.43
CA LEU A 72 -3.87 9.90 -11.35
C LEU A 72 -5.05 9.55 -12.25
N ASP A 73 -5.21 8.25 -12.57
CA ASP A 73 -6.29 7.74 -13.41
C ASP A 73 -7.54 7.38 -12.58
N VAL A 74 -7.35 6.98 -11.32
CA VAL A 74 -8.40 6.50 -10.41
C VAL A 74 -8.40 7.35 -9.14
N PRO A 75 -9.27 8.39 -9.04
CA PRO A 75 -9.29 9.33 -7.92
C PRO A 75 -9.54 8.69 -6.55
N GLU A 76 -10.16 7.51 -6.50
CA GLU A 76 -10.43 6.77 -5.28
C GLU A 76 -9.18 6.11 -4.69
N VAL A 77 -8.10 6.00 -5.47
CA VAL A 77 -6.82 5.45 -5.02
C VAL A 77 -5.98 6.59 -4.44
N PRO A 78 -5.59 6.54 -3.15
CA PRO A 78 -4.74 7.56 -2.57
C PRO A 78 -3.33 7.52 -3.21
N PRO A 79 -2.62 8.66 -3.26
CA PRO A 79 -1.26 8.74 -3.78
C PRO A 79 -0.20 8.10 -2.86
N ASP A 80 -0.63 7.48 -1.76
CA ASP A 80 0.24 6.89 -0.74
C ASP A 80 -0.02 5.39 -0.54
N ASN A 81 0.96 4.70 0.05
CA ASN A 81 0.89 3.27 0.32
C ASN A 81 0.46 2.96 1.78
N ASN A 82 -0.07 3.94 2.52
CA ASN A 82 -0.31 3.82 3.97
C ASN A 82 -1.29 2.69 4.30
N ARG A 83 -2.25 2.43 3.40
CA ARG A 83 -3.21 1.34 3.59
C ARG A 83 -2.51 -0.02 3.55
N ALA A 84 -1.67 -0.28 2.54
CA ALA A 84 -0.97 -1.55 2.42
C ALA A 84 0.05 -1.73 3.55
N GLU A 85 0.79 -0.68 3.91
CA GLU A 85 1.75 -0.74 5.01
C GLU A 85 1.08 -1.06 6.35
N ARG A 86 -0.03 -0.38 6.68
CA ARG A 86 -0.81 -0.67 7.89
C ARG A 86 -1.31 -2.11 7.90
N SER A 87 -1.75 -2.63 6.75
CA SER A 87 -2.15 -4.01 6.57
C SER A 87 -1.01 -5.00 6.85
N LEU A 88 0.18 -4.76 6.29
CA LEU A 88 1.34 -5.65 6.49
C LEU A 88 1.90 -5.60 7.92
N ARG A 89 1.81 -4.44 8.59
CA ARG A 89 2.39 -4.21 9.92
C ARG A 89 1.91 -5.21 10.95
N LEU A 90 0.65 -5.64 10.89
CA LEU A 90 0.10 -6.62 11.82
C LEU A 90 0.82 -7.97 11.70
N GLY A 91 1.04 -8.45 10.47
CA GLY A 91 1.74 -9.70 10.21
C GLY A 91 3.22 -9.65 10.57
N VAL A 92 3.90 -8.54 10.24
CA VAL A 92 5.30 -8.32 10.58
C VAL A 92 5.50 -8.27 12.10
N THR A 93 4.62 -7.55 12.80
CA THR A 93 4.67 -7.43 14.26
C THR A 93 4.41 -8.78 14.94
N LYS A 94 3.40 -9.54 14.49
CA LYS A 94 3.13 -10.90 14.98
C LYS A 94 4.35 -11.81 14.81
N ARG A 95 4.97 -11.80 13.64
CA ARG A 95 6.17 -12.61 13.37
C ARG A 95 7.34 -12.21 14.27
N LYS A 96 7.55 -10.90 14.47
CA LYS A 96 8.64 -10.39 15.30
C LYS A 96 8.49 -10.76 16.78
N ILE A 97 7.26 -10.69 17.31
CA ILE A 97 6.99 -10.95 18.74
C ILE A 97 6.86 -12.44 19.03
N ALA A 98 6.19 -13.20 18.14
CA ALA A 98 5.82 -14.60 18.39
C ALA A 98 6.59 -15.62 17.54
N GLY A 99 7.60 -15.20 16.77
CA GLY A 99 8.45 -16.09 15.96
C GLY A 99 7.81 -16.64 14.66
N GLY A 100 6.48 -16.59 14.53
CA GLY A 100 5.78 -17.12 13.35
C GLY A 100 5.74 -18.65 13.29
N SER A 101 5.23 -19.20 12.17
CA SER A 101 5.20 -20.65 11.94
C SER A 101 6.50 -21.15 11.33
N ARG A 102 6.94 -22.35 11.72
CA ARG A 102 8.06 -23.07 11.09
C ARG A 102 7.64 -23.98 9.94
N SER A 103 6.34 -24.26 9.81
CA SER A 103 5.77 -25.00 8.67
C SER A 103 5.07 -24.05 7.70
N PHE A 104 5.05 -24.43 6.42
CA PHE A 104 4.31 -23.70 5.39
C PHE A 104 2.80 -23.69 5.68
N SER A 105 2.24 -24.81 6.17
CA SER A 105 0.83 -24.90 6.55
C SER A 105 0.46 -23.87 7.62
N GLY A 106 1.23 -23.78 8.72
CA GLY A 106 0.95 -22.80 9.77
C GLY A 106 1.18 -21.35 9.33
N PHE A 107 2.02 -21.13 8.30
CA PHE A 107 2.14 -19.82 7.66
C PHE A 107 0.86 -19.47 6.89
N VAL A 108 0.33 -20.40 6.09
CA VAL A 108 -0.94 -20.23 5.35
C VAL A 108 -2.10 -19.99 6.31
N ASP A 109 -2.20 -20.73 7.41
CA ASP A 109 -3.25 -20.56 8.41
C ASP A 109 -3.17 -19.17 9.07
N THR A 110 -1.96 -18.74 9.45
CA THR A 110 -1.73 -17.40 9.99
C THR A 110 -2.09 -16.32 8.98
N ALA A 111 -1.71 -16.49 7.71
CA ALA A 111 -2.00 -15.53 6.65
C ALA A 111 -3.51 -15.41 6.37
N SER A 112 -4.22 -16.55 6.37
CA SER A 112 -5.68 -16.60 6.23
C SER A 112 -6.38 -15.87 7.36
N LEU A 113 -5.97 -16.14 8.61
CA LEU A 113 -6.54 -15.46 9.79
C LEU A 113 -6.28 -13.95 9.75
N LEU A 114 -5.06 -13.52 9.43
CA LEU A 114 -4.72 -12.09 9.30
C LEU A 114 -5.52 -11.42 8.20
N THR A 115 -5.76 -12.11 7.08
CA THR A 115 -6.61 -11.62 5.99
C THR A 115 -8.04 -11.38 6.48
N VAL A 116 -8.64 -12.33 7.20
CA VAL A 116 -9.98 -12.18 7.77
C VAL A 116 -10.04 -10.99 8.73
N ILE A 117 -9.07 -10.89 9.64
CA ILE A 117 -9.00 -9.79 10.62
C ILE A 117 -8.93 -8.43 9.91
N GLN A 118 -8.03 -8.30 8.93
CA GLN A 118 -7.82 -7.03 8.22
C GLN A 118 -9.03 -6.65 7.37
N SER A 119 -9.66 -7.61 6.69
CA SER A 119 -10.89 -7.38 5.93
C SER A 119 -12.03 -6.93 6.82
N CYS A 120 -12.24 -7.57 7.98
CA CYS A 120 -13.26 -7.15 8.93
C CYS A 120 -13.01 -5.72 9.44
N ARG A 121 -11.76 -5.41 9.80
CA ARG A 121 -11.37 -4.05 10.25
C ARG A 121 -11.58 -3.00 9.16
N ALA A 122 -11.23 -3.31 7.91
CA ALA A 122 -11.44 -2.40 6.78
C ALA A 122 -12.92 -2.13 6.50
N GLN A 123 -13.80 -3.08 6.82
CA GLN A 123 -15.25 -2.95 6.66
C GLN A 123 -15.95 -2.44 7.94
N SER A 124 -15.19 -2.06 8.98
CA SER A 124 -15.75 -1.70 10.30
C SER A 124 -16.66 -2.78 10.92
N ARG A 125 -16.34 -4.06 10.68
CA ARG A 125 -17.08 -5.23 11.19
C ARG A 125 -16.36 -5.87 12.37
N SER A 126 -17.14 -6.40 13.32
CA SER A 126 -16.60 -7.20 14.42
C SER A 126 -15.99 -8.50 13.89
N VAL A 127 -14.68 -8.68 14.12
CA VAL A 127 -13.94 -9.90 13.78
C VAL A 127 -14.54 -11.11 14.48
N LEU A 128 -14.86 -10.99 15.77
CA LEU A 128 -15.41 -12.10 16.56
C LEU A 128 -16.79 -12.51 16.07
N ALA A 129 -17.65 -11.54 15.74
CA ALA A 129 -18.97 -11.83 15.18
C ALA A 129 -18.85 -12.56 13.83
N PHE A 130 -17.94 -12.11 12.96
CA PHE A 130 -17.69 -12.75 11.67
C PHE A 130 -17.21 -14.21 11.84
N LEU A 131 -16.21 -14.44 12.70
CA LEU A 131 -15.69 -15.78 12.95
C LEU A 131 -16.76 -16.70 13.55
N ARG A 132 -17.58 -16.21 14.48
CA ARG A 132 -18.70 -16.97 15.04
C ARG A 132 -19.68 -17.41 13.95
N LEU A 133 -20.09 -16.50 13.07
CA LEU A 133 -21.00 -16.81 11.97
C LEU A 133 -20.40 -17.84 11.01
N ALA A 134 -19.12 -17.67 10.66
CA ALA A 134 -18.42 -18.62 9.80
C ALA A 134 -18.35 -20.03 10.41
N LEU A 135 -18.10 -20.14 11.72
CA LEU A 135 -18.07 -21.44 12.41
C LEU A 135 -19.45 -22.10 12.45
N VAL A 136 -20.52 -21.35 12.73
CA VAL A 136 -21.89 -21.89 12.71
C VAL A 136 -22.27 -22.39 11.31
N ASP A 137 -21.95 -21.64 10.26
CA ASP A 137 -22.20 -22.07 8.87
C ASP A 137 -21.42 -23.35 8.50
N LEU A 138 -20.17 -23.45 8.94
CA LEU A 138 -19.36 -24.67 8.74
C LEU A 138 -19.95 -25.88 9.46
N LEU A 139 -20.45 -25.71 10.69
CA LEU A 139 -21.10 -26.79 11.44
C LEU A 139 -22.37 -27.27 10.74
N HIS A 140 -23.25 -26.36 10.32
CA HIS A 140 -24.47 -26.72 9.59
C HIS A 140 -24.15 -27.46 8.26
N LYS A 141 -23.12 -27.02 7.53
CA LYS A 141 -22.68 -27.73 6.31
C LYS A 141 -22.10 -29.11 6.59
N SER A 142 -21.54 -29.34 7.78
CA SER A 142 -20.99 -30.63 8.17
C SER A 142 -22.07 -31.63 8.60
N GLU A 143 -23.21 -31.14 9.11
CA GLU A 143 -24.37 -31.95 9.47
C GLU A 143 -25.19 -32.31 8.23
N ASN A 144 -25.36 -31.39 7.29
CA ASN A 144 -26.14 -31.62 6.07
C ASN A 144 -25.39 -32.42 4.98
N LYS A 145 -24.15 -32.85 5.25
CA LYS A 145 -23.35 -33.73 4.37
C LYS A 145 -23.24 -35.17 4.89
N ARG A 146 -23.78 -35.46 6.07
CA ARG A 146 -23.96 -36.83 6.59
C ARG A 146 -25.37 -37.29 6.28
#